data_AF-A0A3D4AFQ1-F1
#
_entry.id   AF-A0A3D4AFQ1-F1
#
_cell.length_a   1.000
_cell.length_b   1.000
_cell.length_c   1.000
_cell.angle_alpha   90.00
_cell.angle_beta   90.00
_cell.angle_gamma   90.00
#
_symmetry.space_group_name_H-M   'P 1'
#
loop_
_entity.id
_entity.type
_entity.pdbx_description
1 polymer ?
#
loop_
_entity_poly.entity_id
_entity_poly.type
_entity_poly.pdbx_seq_one_letter_code
_entity_poly.pdbx_strand_id
1 'polypeptide(L)'
;MLAKTAINNNPTSAIVGHLGLSTAATSYITGLALTDATGYATSTQITGKVFAADMAAPTPINLTAAVNNMITAYNDAAGRPTPDFSELASGNIGGRTLSSGLYKWSSGVSIPANIVISGGPNDIWIFQIAGNLNQSAATIVTLSGGAQAKNIFWQVAGEVTVGTTAHIEGIILCQTGITFNTGASINGRALAQTGVILDGNSVVQPQ
;
A
#
# COMPACT_ATOMS: atom_id res chain seq x y z
N MET A 1 0.31 8.03 0.48
CA MET A 1 0.92 6.96 1.31
C MET A 1 1.05 7.43 2.75
N LEU A 2 1.11 6.49 3.70
CA LEU A 2 1.25 6.77 5.13
C LEU A 2 2.13 5.69 5.77
N ALA A 3 3.08 6.09 6.62
CA ALA A 3 3.92 5.18 7.38
C ALA A 3 4.08 5.67 8.83
N LYS A 4 4.57 4.81 9.74
CA LYS A 4 4.81 5.19 11.15
C LYS A 4 6.27 5.49 11.49
N THR A 5 7.21 4.73 10.93
CA THR A 5 8.60 4.72 11.41
C THR A 5 9.59 5.30 10.43
N ALA A 6 9.43 5.08 9.12
CA ALA A 6 10.32 5.62 8.09
C ALA A 6 9.68 5.61 6.70
N ILE A 7 10.11 6.53 5.84
CA ILE A 7 9.88 6.44 4.39
C ILE A 7 11.22 6.69 3.70
N ASN A 8 11.75 5.67 3.04
CA ASN A 8 13.03 5.76 2.35
C ASN A 8 12.81 5.61 0.86
N ASN A 9 13.47 6.45 0.07
CA ASN A 9 13.35 6.44 -1.37
C ASN A 9 14.74 6.46 -2.00
N ASN A 10 15.05 5.47 -2.84
CA ASN A 10 16.14 5.59 -3.79
C ASN A 10 15.59 6.30 -5.05
N PRO A 11 15.95 7.57 -5.30
CA PRO A 11 15.32 8.37 -6.35
C PRO A 11 15.66 7.86 -7.77
N THR A 12 14.84 8.13 -8.78
CA THR A 12 13.72 9.09 -8.78
C THR A 12 12.37 8.38 -8.86
N SER A 13 11.53 8.58 -7.83
CA SER A 13 10.13 8.12 -7.81
C SER A 13 9.18 9.21 -8.32
N ALA A 14 7.99 8.79 -8.76
CA ALA A 14 6.87 9.66 -9.12
C ALA A 14 5.65 9.32 -8.27
N ILE A 15 5.27 10.21 -7.36
CA ILE A 15 4.19 9.99 -6.40
C ILE A 15 3.08 11.00 -6.66
N VAL A 16 1.86 10.53 -6.91
CA VAL A 16 0.66 11.35 -7.03
C VAL A 16 -0.22 11.13 -5.80
N GLY A 17 -0.36 12.18 -5.00
CA GLY A 17 -1.05 12.16 -3.71
C GLY A 17 -0.15 12.60 -2.55
N HIS A 18 -0.73 12.67 -1.36
CA HIS A 18 0.00 13.08 -0.16
C HIS A 18 0.83 11.94 0.45
N LEU A 19 1.92 12.30 1.10
CA LEU A 19 2.78 11.42 1.88
C LEU A 19 2.74 11.87 3.35
N GLY A 20 2.48 10.93 4.26
CA GLY A 20 2.48 11.18 5.70
C GLY A 20 3.43 10.24 6.45
N LEU A 21 4.10 10.76 7.48
CA LEU A 21 4.89 9.97 8.43
C LEU A 21 4.55 10.37 9.87
N SER A 22 4.09 9.43 10.69
CA SER A 22 3.85 9.69 12.12
C SER A 22 3.81 8.39 12.93
N THR A 23 4.46 8.28 14.07
CA THR A 23 4.96 9.36 14.93
C THR A 23 6.39 9.80 14.67
N ALA A 24 7.09 9.20 13.70
CA ALA A 24 8.45 9.58 13.36
C ALA A 24 8.53 11.00 12.75
N ALA A 25 9.67 11.65 12.99
CA ALA A 25 9.99 12.99 12.52
C ALA A 25 10.36 13.01 11.03
N THR A 26 10.37 14.20 10.43
CA THR A 26 10.71 14.44 9.02
C THR A 26 12.08 13.88 8.63
N SER A 27 13.03 13.80 9.57
CA SER A 27 14.37 13.22 9.36
C SER A 27 14.37 11.73 8.98
N TYR A 28 13.28 11.00 9.24
CA TYR A 28 13.10 9.61 8.81
C TYR A 28 12.47 9.49 7.41
N ILE A 29 12.25 10.62 6.73
CA ILE A 29 11.90 10.68 5.31
C ILE A 29 13.19 10.98 4.53
N THR A 30 13.70 10.00 3.78
CA THR A 30 14.99 10.14 3.07
C THR A 30 14.86 9.96 1.56
N GLY A 31 15.78 10.58 0.81
CA GLY A 31 15.90 10.43 -0.65
C GLY A 31 14.78 11.05 -1.48
N LEU A 32 13.93 11.87 -0.87
CA LEU A 32 12.90 12.65 -1.55
C LEU A 32 13.31 14.10 -1.85
N ALA A 33 14.50 14.55 -1.42
CA ALA A 33 14.97 15.93 -1.60
C ALA A 33 13.90 16.96 -1.17
N LEU A 34 13.46 16.85 0.09
CA LEU A 34 12.39 17.67 0.62
C LEU A 34 12.78 19.15 0.66
N THR A 35 11.84 20.02 0.31
CA THR A 35 11.90 21.47 0.55
C THR A 35 10.85 21.81 1.60
N ASP A 36 11.29 22.37 2.71
CA ASP A 36 10.41 22.69 3.84
C ASP A 36 9.47 23.85 3.51
N ALA A 37 8.24 23.76 4.01
CA ALA A 37 7.25 24.82 4.02
C ALA A 37 6.56 24.87 5.40
N THR A 38 5.64 25.82 5.59
CA THR A 38 4.94 25.93 6.88
C THR A 38 3.90 24.81 7.03
N GLY A 39 4.19 23.85 7.91
CA GLY A 39 3.28 22.74 8.25
C GLY A 39 3.29 21.59 7.23
N TYR A 40 4.11 21.64 6.19
CA TYR A 40 4.31 20.56 5.21
C TYR A 40 5.65 20.74 4.52
N ALA A 41 6.07 19.76 3.73
CA ALA A 41 7.18 19.88 2.79
C ALA A 41 6.72 19.53 1.37
N THR A 42 7.53 19.88 0.38
CA THR A 42 7.33 19.57 -1.03
C THR A 42 8.52 18.82 -1.61
N SER A 43 8.32 18.13 -2.73
CA SER A 43 9.37 17.46 -3.49
C SER A 43 8.99 17.44 -4.97
N THR A 44 9.96 17.55 -5.87
CA THR A 44 9.74 17.37 -7.32
C THR A 44 9.29 15.96 -7.68
N GLN A 45 9.52 14.99 -6.80
CA GLN A 45 9.08 13.59 -6.94
C GLN A 45 7.60 13.41 -6.54
N ILE A 46 6.94 14.43 -5.97
CA ILE A 46 5.62 14.32 -5.37
C ILE A 46 4.68 15.39 -5.93
N THR A 47 3.68 14.95 -6.69
CA THR A 47 2.49 15.76 -6.98
C THR A 47 1.56 15.69 -5.79
N GLY A 48 1.83 16.53 -4.80
CA GLY A 48 1.17 16.49 -3.49
C GLY A 48 1.95 17.26 -2.42
N LYS A 49 1.75 16.85 -1.17
CA LYS A 49 2.43 17.43 0.00
C LYS A 49 2.95 16.31 0.89
N VAL A 50 4.05 16.59 1.56
CA VAL A 50 4.70 15.73 2.55
C VAL A 50 4.38 16.27 3.94
N PHE A 51 3.96 15.40 4.84
CA PHE A 51 3.61 15.74 6.21
C PHE A 51 4.36 14.81 7.16
N ALA A 52 4.94 15.36 8.23
CA ALA A 52 5.58 14.58 9.29
C ALA A 52 5.25 15.12 10.70
N ALA A 53 5.47 14.28 11.72
CA ALA A 53 4.98 14.51 13.08
C ALA A 53 5.58 15.72 13.80
N ASP A 54 6.76 16.20 13.37
CA ASP A 54 7.49 17.35 13.92
C ASP A 54 7.19 18.68 13.21
N MET A 55 6.29 18.67 12.23
CA MET A 55 5.90 19.88 11.49
C MET A 55 4.92 20.76 12.28
N ALA A 56 4.80 22.02 11.88
CA ALA A 56 3.90 22.98 12.52
C ALA A 56 2.42 22.52 12.53
N ALA A 57 1.68 22.92 13.56
CA ALA A 57 0.25 22.67 13.67
C ALA A 57 -0.52 23.21 12.44
N PRO A 58 -1.59 22.53 11.97
CA PRO A 58 -2.26 21.37 12.58
C PRO A 58 -1.72 19.99 12.13
N THR A 59 -0.54 19.92 11.53
CA THR A 59 -0.03 18.67 10.92
C THR A 59 0.12 17.50 11.89
N PRO A 60 0.70 17.66 13.10
CA PRO A 60 0.89 16.54 14.01
C PRO A 60 -0.44 15.87 14.45
N ILE A 61 -1.47 16.68 14.74
CA ILE A 61 -2.77 16.16 15.18
C ILE A 61 -3.52 15.47 14.04
N ASN A 62 -3.45 16.02 12.84
CA ASN A 62 -4.05 15.42 11.64
C ASN A 62 -3.38 14.08 11.29
N LEU A 63 -2.05 13.99 11.41
CA LEU A 63 -1.31 12.75 11.18
C LEU A 63 -1.61 11.69 12.24
N THR A 64 -1.76 12.10 13.50
CA THR A 64 -2.17 11.19 14.57
C THR A 64 -3.53 10.56 14.27
N ALA A 65 -4.50 11.38 13.83
CA ALA A 65 -5.81 10.89 13.39
C ALA A 65 -5.70 9.95 12.18
N ALA A 66 -4.86 10.30 11.18
CA ALA A 66 -4.66 9.46 10.00
C ALA A 66 -4.05 8.08 10.34
N VAL A 67 -3.07 8.03 11.23
CA VAL A 67 -2.46 6.78 11.71
C VAL A 67 -3.47 5.92 12.47
N ASN A 68 -4.28 6.53 13.34
CA ASN A 68 -5.34 5.81 14.05
C ASN A 68 -6.37 5.24 13.06
N ASN A 69 -6.77 6.02 12.06
CA ASN A 69 -7.68 5.55 11.01
C ASN A 69 -7.09 4.39 10.20
N MET A 70 -5.79 4.42 9.90
CA MET A 70 -5.09 3.31 9.25
C MET A 70 -5.14 2.03 10.12
N ILE A 71 -4.87 2.16 11.43
CA ILE A 71 -4.94 1.02 12.37
C ILE A 71 -6.37 0.47 12.47
N THR A 72 -7.38 1.35 12.54
CA THR A 72 -8.79 0.95 12.53
C THR A 72 -9.16 0.23 11.23
N ALA A 73 -8.74 0.74 10.08
CA ALA A 73 -8.99 0.10 8.79
C ALA A 73 -8.30 -1.26 8.66
N TYR A 74 -7.06 -1.39 9.16
CA TYR A 74 -6.36 -2.66 9.24
C TYR A 74 -7.14 -3.68 10.08
N ASN A 75 -7.58 -3.29 11.27
CA ASN A 75 -8.33 -4.16 12.19
C ASN A 75 -9.71 -4.53 11.63
N ASP A 76 -10.40 -3.60 10.95
CA ASP A 76 -11.68 -3.88 10.29
C ASP A 76 -11.51 -4.92 9.17
N ALA A 77 -10.52 -4.72 8.29
CA ALA A 77 -10.23 -5.66 7.21
C ALA A 77 -9.80 -7.04 7.73
N ALA A 78 -8.94 -7.09 8.75
CA ALA A 78 -8.49 -8.33 9.39
C ALA A 78 -9.61 -9.05 10.15
N GLY A 79 -10.58 -8.30 10.67
CA GLY A 79 -11.68 -8.80 11.51
C GLY A 79 -12.91 -9.29 10.73
N ARG A 80 -12.94 -9.18 9.40
CA ARG A 80 -14.08 -9.68 8.62
C ARG A 80 -14.23 -11.21 8.79
N PRO A 81 -15.41 -11.73 9.21
CA PRO A 81 -15.50 -13.07 9.80
C PRO A 81 -15.78 -14.22 8.84
N THR A 82 -16.45 -13.98 7.71
CA THR A 82 -17.00 -15.04 6.84
C THR A 82 -16.38 -14.99 5.45
N PRO A 83 -15.19 -15.57 5.23
CA PRO A 83 -14.54 -15.53 3.92
C PRO A 83 -15.31 -16.35 2.88
N ASP A 84 -15.48 -15.78 1.70
CA ASP A 84 -16.00 -16.47 0.51
C ASP A 84 -14.99 -17.48 -0.03
N PHE A 85 -13.69 -17.17 0.14
CA PHE A 85 -12.58 -18.01 -0.29
C PHE A 85 -11.58 -18.21 0.85
N SER A 86 -11.33 -19.46 1.21
CA SER A 86 -10.38 -19.84 2.25
C SER A 86 -9.21 -20.61 1.65
N GLU A 87 -7.98 -20.18 1.98
CA GLU A 87 -6.72 -20.82 1.56
C GLU A 87 -6.61 -21.03 0.04
N LEU A 88 -7.15 -20.10 -0.75
CA LEU A 88 -7.17 -20.23 -2.22
C LEU A 88 -5.75 -20.50 -2.75
N ALA A 89 -5.63 -21.59 -3.50
CA ALA A 89 -4.38 -22.05 -4.12
C ALA A 89 -3.20 -22.17 -3.14
N SER A 90 -3.49 -22.43 -1.86
CA SER A 90 -2.49 -22.55 -0.79
C SER A 90 -1.55 -21.33 -0.73
N GLY A 91 -2.08 -20.15 -1.03
CA GLY A 91 -1.34 -18.88 -1.03
C GLY A 91 -0.59 -18.55 -2.32
N ASN A 92 -0.45 -19.47 -3.28
CA ASN A 92 0.14 -19.15 -4.59
C ASN A 92 -0.97 -18.83 -5.60
N ILE A 93 -1.25 -17.54 -5.78
CA ILE A 93 -2.37 -17.07 -6.60
C ILE A 93 -1.99 -16.70 -8.03
N GLY A 94 -0.76 -17.00 -8.48
CA GLY A 94 -0.32 -16.72 -9.84
C GLY A 94 -1.23 -17.33 -10.91
N GLY A 95 -1.56 -16.55 -11.95
CA GLY A 95 -2.43 -16.99 -13.05
C GLY A 95 -3.92 -17.05 -12.73
N ARG A 96 -4.34 -16.63 -11.52
CA ARG A 96 -5.75 -16.66 -11.11
C ARG A 96 -6.50 -15.41 -11.55
N THR A 97 -7.81 -15.59 -11.76
CA THR A 97 -8.79 -14.50 -11.79
C THR A 97 -9.56 -14.52 -10.47
N LEU A 98 -9.58 -13.38 -9.77
CA LEU A 98 -10.16 -13.21 -8.46
C LEU A 98 -11.47 -12.42 -8.59
N SER A 99 -12.60 -13.09 -8.34
CA SER A 99 -13.91 -12.45 -8.27
C SER A 99 -14.07 -11.63 -6.99
N SER A 100 -15.08 -10.76 -6.93
CA SER A 100 -15.40 -10.00 -5.71
C SER A 100 -15.59 -10.90 -4.50
N GLY A 101 -15.19 -10.43 -3.32
CA GLY A 101 -15.42 -11.14 -2.08
C GLY A 101 -14.31 -11.00 -1.04
N LEU A 102 -14.51 -11.70 0.07
CA LEU A 102 -13.55 -11.83 1.15
C LEU A 102 -12.71 -13.09 0.97
N TYR A 103 -11.40 -12.90 0.91
CA TYR A 103 -10.41 -13.96 0.82
C TYR A 103 -9.61 -14.04 2.11
N LYS A 104 -9.28 -15.26 2.54
CA LYS A 104 -8.50 -15.49 3.75
C LYS A 104 -7.40 -16.53 3.54
N TRP A 105 -6.20 -16.17 3.97
CA TRP A 105 -5.07 -17.08 4.13
C TRP A 105 -4.50 -16.97 5.54
N SER A 106 -4.34 -18.12 6.21
CA SER A 106 -3.61 -18.26 7.47
C SER A 106 -2.09 -18.30 7.27
N SER A 107 -1.64 -18.30 6.02
CA SER A 107 -0.25 -18.29 5.60
C SER A 107 0.09 -17.01 4.81
N GLY A 108 1.29 -16.97 4.25
CA GLY A 108 1.69 -15.92 3.30
C GLY A 108 1.11 -16.16 1.90
N VAL A 109 1.01 -15.10 1.10
CA VAL A 109 0.54 -15.13 -0.28
C VAL A 109 1.67 -14.74 -1.23
N SER A 110 1.75 -15.42 -2.38
CA SER A 110 2.66 -15.12 -3.47
C SER A 110 1.92 -14.90 -4.79
N ILE A 111 2.42 -13.95 -5.58
CA ILE A 111 1.97 -13.64 -6.94
C ILE A 111 3.17 -13.86 -7.89
N PRO A 112 3.48 -15.11 -8.27
CA PRO A 112 4.61 -15.42 -9.14
C PRO A 112 4.32 -15.24 -10.64
N ALA A 113 3.05 -15.05 -11.00
CA ALA A 113 2.59 -14.78 -12.35
C ALA A 113 1.43 -13.78 -12.29
N ASN A 114 1.10 -13.16 -13.42
CA ASN A 114 0.02 -12.18 -13.51
C ASN A 114 -1.29 -12.74 -12.94
N ILE A 115 -2.07 -11.86 -12.32
CA ILE A 115 -3.42 -12.16 -11.85
C ILE A 115 -4.40 -11.14 -12.39
N VAL A 116 -5.67 -11.50 -12.40
CA VAL A 116 -6.76 -10.60 -12.76
C VAL A 116 -7.67 -10.43 -11.56
N ILE A 117 -8.04 -9.20 -11.23
CA ILE A 117 -9.13 -8.90 -10.30
C ILE A 117 -10.33 -8.48 -11.17
N SER A 118 -11.42 -9.24 -11.10
CA SER A 118 -12.53 -9.13 -12.04
C SER A 118 -13.86 -8.97 -11.31
N GLY A 119 -14.54 -7.87 -11.59
CA GLY A 119 -15.87 -7.57 -11.06
C GLY A 119 -16.34 -6.20 -11.52
N GLY A 120 -17.54 -5.82 -11.09
CA GLY A 120 -18.14 -4.52 -11.39
C GLY A 120 -17.48 -3.35 -10.65
N PRO A 121 -17.86 -2.11 -11.00
CA PRO A 121 -17.26 -0.90 -10.42
C PRO A 121 -17.55 -0.69 -8.94
N ASN A 122 -18.59 -1.33 -8.39
CA ASN A 122 -18.96 -1.21 -6.98
C ASN A 122 -18.62 -2.45 -6.16
N ASP A 123 -18.05 -3.47 -6.81
CA ASP A 123 -17.63 -4.69 -6.14
C ASP A 123 -16.42 -4.42 -5.23
N ILE A 124 -16.28 -5.25 -4.19
CA ILE A 124 -15.27 -5.09 -3.14
C ILE A 124 -14.45 -6.38 -3.03
N TRP A 125 -13.15 -6.20 -2.82
CA TRP A 125 -12.20 -7.27 -2.53
C TRP A 125 -11.49 -6.98 -1.23
N ILE A 126 -11.51 -7.95 -0.31
CA ILE A 126 -10.71 -7.90 0.91
C ILE A 126 -9.86 -9.15 0.95
N PHE A 127 -8.55 -8.99 0.92
CA PHE A 127 -7.57 -10.06 1.02
C PHE A 127 -6.95 -10.05 2.41
N GLN A 128 -7.31 -11.00 3.27
CA GLN A 128 -6.74 -11.18 4.61
C GLN A 128 -5.55 -12.16 4.54
N ILE A 129 -4.35 -11.66 4.83
CA ILE A 129 -3.11 -12.43 4.72
C ILE A 129 -2.41 -12.41 6.08
N ALA A 130 -2.36 -13.57 6.75
CA ALA A 130 -1.71 -13.69 8.06
C ALA A 130 -0.17 -13.73 7.99
N GLY A 131 0.39 -14.02 6.82
CA GLY A 131 1.83 -13.95 6.55
C GLY A 131 2.23 -12.74 5.72
N ASN A 132 3.30 -12.91 4.93
CA ASN A 132 3.78 -11.91 3.98
C ASN A 132 2.99 -11.94 2.66
N LEU A 133 2.99 -10.83 1.93
CA LEU A 133 2.56 -10.76 0.53
C LEU A 133 3.78 -10.51 -0.36
N ASN A 134 4.08 -11.45 -1.25
CA ASN A 134 5.22 -11.36 -2.15
C ASN A 134 4.79 -11.39 -3.62
N GLN A 135 5.00 -10.31 -4.34
CA GLN A 135 4.78 -10.25 -5.78
C GLN A 135 6.11 -10.35 -6.52
N SER A 136 6.23 -11.31 -7.44
CA SER A 136 7.46 -11.51 -8.22
C SER A 136 7.67 -10.38 -9.23
N ALA A 137 8.93 -10.19 -9.64
CA ALA A 137 9.32 -9.18 -10.61
C ALA A 137 8.55 -9.31 -11.92
N ALA A 138 8.30 -8.17 -12.58
CA ALA A 138 7.59 -8.03 -13.85
C ALA A 138 6.17 -8.62 -13.90
N THR A 139 5.59 -9.06 -12.78
CA THR A 139 4.20 -9.53 -12.73
C THR A 139 3.23 -8.37 -12.58
N ILE A 140 2.03 -8.52 -13.15
CA ILE A 140 1.01 -7.48 -13.21
C ILE A 140 -0.29 -8.00 -12.59
N VAL A 141 -0.87 -7.19 -11.70
CA VAL A 141 -2.27 -7.30 -11.26
C VAL A 141 -3.13 -6.46 -12.21
N THR A 142 -4.00 -7.09 -12.97
CA THR A 142 -4.88 -6.42 -13.94
C THR A 142 -6.30 -6.29 -13.40
N LEU A 143 -6.91 -5.12 -13.54
CA LEU A 143 -8.34 -4.93 -13.25
C LEU A 143 -9.20 -5.19 -14.50
N SER A 144 -10.34 -5.85 -14.34
CA SER A 144 -11.28 -6.13 -15.42
C SER A 144 -12.73 -6.06 -14.95
N GLY A 145 -13.67 -5.99 -15.89
CA GLY A 145 -15.11 -5.93 -15.59
C GLY A 145 -15.62 -4.60 -15.02
N GLY A 146 -14.72 -3.62 -14.84
CA GLY A 146 -15.01 -2.34 -14.18
C GLY A 146 -14.44 -2.24 -12.76
N ALA A 147 -13.78 -3.27 -12.24
CA ALA A 147 -13.12 -3.25 -10.94
C ALA A 147 -12.24 -2.01 -10.76
N GLN A 148 -12.28 -1.41 -9.56
CA GLN A 148 -11.56 -0.18 -9.24
C GLN A 148 -10.62 -0.39 -8.05
N ALA A 149 -9.39 0.10 -8.15
CA ALA A 149 -8.38 0.02 -7.09
C ALA A 149 -8.86 0.51 -5.73
N LYS A 150 -9.72 1.54 -5.68
CA LYS A 150 -10.27 2.07 -4.43
C LYS A 150 -11.14 1.08 -3.63
N ASN A 151 -11.60 -0.01 -4.26
CA ASN A 151 -12.42 -1.03 -3.62
C ASN A 151 -11.65 -2.33 -3.32
N ILE A 152 -10.34 -2.34 -3.53
CA ILE A 152 -9.47 -3.50 -3.32
C ILE A 152 -8.62 -3.25 -2.09
N PHE A 153 -8.70 -4.13 -1.10
CA PHE A 153 -8.00 -3.99 0.17
C PHE A 153 -7.13 -5.23 0.43
N TRP A 154 -5.83 -5.00 0.57
CA TRP A 154 -4.85 -6.01 0.96
C TRP A 154 -4.49 -5.79 2.43
N GLN A 155 -5.05 -6.60 3.33
CA GLN A 155 -4.65 -6.62 4.73
C GLN A 155 -3.55 -7.67 4.90
N VAL A 156 -2.37 -7.22 5.34
CA VAL A 156 -1.18 -8.09 5.47
C VAL A 156 -0.58 -7.94 6.87
N ALA A 157 -0.51 -9.04 7.62
CA ALA A 157 0.05 -9.06 8.97
C ALA A 157 1.57 -9.13 8.99
N GLY A 158 2.17 -9.75 7.97
CA GLY A 158 3.60 -9.69 7.70
C GLY A 158 3.98 -8.49 6.83
N GLU A 159 5.06 -8.64 6.09
CA GLU A 159 5.58 -7.63 5.16
C GLU A 159 4.97 -7.76 3.76
N VAL A 160 4.99 -6.66 3.01
CA VAL A 160 4.66 -6.64 1.58
C VAL A 160 5.90 -6.34 0.77
N THR A 161 6.22 -7.21 -0.20
CA THR A 161 7.28 -6.98 -1.18
C THR A 161 6.71 -7.00 -2.59
N VAL A 162 6.84 -5.90 -3.30
CA VAL A 162 6.48 -5.76 -4.72
C VAL A 162 7.76 -5.81 -5.54
N GLY A 163 7.91 -6.86 -6.36
CA GLY A 163 9.11 -7.14 -7.16
C GLY A 163 9.44 -6.04 -8.16
N THR A 164 10.69 -6.04 -8.63
CA THR A 164 11.19 -5.11 -9.66
C THR A 164 10.23 -5.08 -10.85
N THR A 165 9.88 -3.87 -11.31
CA THR A 165 8.94 -3.61 -12.42
C THR A 165 7.56 -4.26 -12.33
N ALA A 166 7.19 -4.81 -11.17
CA ALA A 166 5.85 -5.35 -10.96
C ALA A 166 4.81 -4.24 -10.77
N HIS A 167 3.56 -4.54 -11.06
CA HIS A 167 2.43 -3.62 -10.89
C HIS A 167 1.35 -4.23 -9.99
N ILE A 168 0.94 -3.48 -8.97
CA ILE A 168 -0.11 -3.88 -8.03
C ILE A 168 -1.26 -2.85 -8.02
N GLU A 169 -2.46 -3.33 -7.75
CA GLU A 169 -3.69 -2.54 -7.70
C GLU A 169 -4.31 -2.64 -6.31
N GLY A 170 -4.68 -1.50 -5.71
CA GLY A 170 -5.46 -1.46 -4.47
C GLY A 170 -4.82 -0.77 -3.27
N ILE A 171 -5.51 -0.83 -2.14
CA ILE A 171 -5.10 -0.23 -0.86
C ILE A 171 -4.41 -1.32 -0.04
N ILE A 172 -3.14 -1.12 0.27
CA ILE A 172 -2.33 -2.02 1.10
C ILE A 172 -2.37 -1.50 2.55
N LEU A 173 -2.92 -2.31 3.45
CA LEU A 173 -2.95 -2.14 4.90
C LEU A 173 -1.97 -3.13 5.52
N CYS A 174 -0.74 -2.69 5.74
CA CYS A 174 0.35 -3.55 6.23
C CYS A 174 0.64 -3.31 7.71
N GLN A 175 0.70 -4.37 8.51
CA GLN A 175 1.08 -4.29 9.93
C GLN A 175 2.57 -4.02 10.13
N THR A 176 3.40 -4.37 9.15
CA THR A 176 4.83 -4.09 9.18
C THR A 176 5.21 -3.16 8.03
N GLY A 177 6.19 -3.56 7.21
CA GLY A 177 6.79 -2.75 6.15
C GLY A 177 6.23 -3.07 4.78
N ILE A 178 6.33 -2.08 3.89
CA ILE A 178 6.02 -2.22 2.46
C ILE A 178 7.25 -1.83 1.66
N THR A 179 7.76 -2.75 0.85
CA THR A 179 8.91 -2.53 -0.03
C THR A 179 8.48 -2.62 -1.48
N PHE A 180 8.70 -1.55 -2.24
CA PHE A 180 8.62 -1.54 -3.68
C PHE A 180 10.04 -1.58 -4.24
N ASN A 181 10.39 -2.68 -4.90
CA ASN A 181 11.68 -2.81 -5.57
C ASN A 181 11.74 -1.95 -6.84
N THR A 182 12.92 -1.88 -7.45
CA THR A 182 13.23 -0.97 -8.56
C THR A 182 12.12 -0.90 -9.62
N GLY A 183 11.57 0.28 -9.86
CA GLY A 183 10.62 0.51 -10.95
C GLY A 183 9.25 -0.16 -10.78
N ALA A 184 8.96 -0.78 -9.64
CA ALA A 184 7.62 -1.26 -9.33
C ALA A 184 6.61 -0.10 -9.28
N SER A 185 5.33 -0.41 -9.46
CA SER A 185 4.28 0.61 -9.47
C SER A 185 2.99 0.16 -8.77
N ILE A 186 2.23 1.15 -8.32
CA ILE A 186 0.94 0.94 -7.67
C ILE A 186 -0.06 2.01 -8.08
N ASN A 187 -1.26 1.56 -8.44
CA ASN A 187 -2.47 2.37 -8.42
C ASN A 187 -3.22 2.05 -7.12
N GLY A 188 -3.11 2.91 -6.12
CA GLY A 188 -3.45 2.49 -4.76
C GLY A 188 -2.94 3.38 -3.65
N ARG A 189 -2.95 2.82 -2.44
CA ARG A 189 -2.37 3.45 -1.24
C ARG A 189 -1.48 2.45 -0.53
N ALA A 190 -0.25 2.83 -0.22
CA ALA A 190 0.61 2.12 0.72
C ALA A 190 0.43 2.70 2.12
N LEU A 191 -0.14 1.92 3.04
CA LEU A 191 -0.42 2.27 4.42
C LEU A 191 0.30 1.26 5.34
N ALA A 192 1.45 1.65 5.88
CA ALA A 192 2.34 0.77 6.65
C ALA A 192 2.39 1.18 8.12
N GLN A 193 2.22 0.22 9.03
CA GLN A 193 2.40 0.47 10.46
C GLN A 193 3.88 0.48 10.91
N THR A 194 4.82 0.17 10.02
CA THR A 194 6.24 0.52 10.20
C THR A 194 6.71 1.46 9.08
N GLY A 195 7.48 0.97 8.12
CA GLY A 195 8.15 1.77 7.10
C GLY A 195 7.72 1.46 5.67
N VAL A 196 7.97 2.40 4.77
CA VAL A 196 7.84 2.20 3.32
C VAL A 196 9.19 2.43 2.66
N ILE A 197 9.61 1.50 1.80
CA ILE A 197 10.83 1.61 1.00
C ILE A 197 10.44 1.70 -0.47
N LEU A 198 11.00 2.68 -1.16
CA LEU A 198 10.86 2.91 -2.59
C LEU A 198 12.22 2.90 -3.28
N ASP A 199 12.22 2.47 -4.53
CA ASP A 199 13.35 2.48 -5.45
C ASP A 199 12.87 2.82 -6.87
N GLY A 200 12.86 4.11 -7.22
CA GLY A 200 12.42 4.59 -8.53
C GLY A 200 10.99 4.21 -8.93
N ASN A 201 10.03 4.31 -8.00
CA ASN A 201 8.67 3.77 -8.19
C ASN A 201 7.65 4.79 -8.66
N SER A 202 6.56 4.30 -9.26
CA SER A 202 5.34 5.09 -9.54
C SER A 202 4.23 4.75 -8.55
N VAL A 203 3.76 5.73 -7.78
CA VAL A 203 2.69 5.56 -6.79
C VAL A 203 1.57 6.53 -7.08
N VAL A 204 0.41 6.04 -7.50
CA VAL A 204 -0.74 6.87 -7.87
C VAL A 204 -1.91 6.61 -6.93
N GLN A 205 -2.32 7.63 -6.18
CA GLN A 205 -3.51 7.52 -5.34
C GLN A 205 -4.78 7.30 -6.20
N PRO A 206 -5.67 6.35 -5.85
CA PRO A 206 -6.88 6.09 -6.62
C PRO A 206 -7.90 7.22 -6.45
N GLN A 207 -8.67 7.47 -7.51
CA GLN A 207 -9.78 8.45 -7.57
C GLN A 207 -11.06 7.92 -6.94
#